data_AF-A0A7G2TFP4-F1
#
_entry.id   AF-A0A7G2TFP4-F1
#
_cell.length_a   1.000
_cell.length_b   1.000
_cell.length_c   1.000
_cell.angle_alpha   90.00
_cell.angle_beta   90.00
_cell.angle_gamma   90.00
#
_symmetry.space_group_name_H-M   'P 1'
#
loop_
_entity.id
_entity.type
_entity.pdbx_description
1 polymer ?
#
loop_
_entity_poly.entity_id
_entity_poly.type
_entity_poly.pdbx_seq_one_letter_code
_entity_poly.pdbx_strand_id
1 'polypeptide(L)'
;MPLEPCQGFGRSRASDGKTVHWTVFWTIFHFTTKTHLRVNSAGLPMRTEITPGQTSDYMGFDLVMADNLPEPSALVADRGYDADSIRKKMEARHVLTQIPMRKSRKMRVGVDHSLYSWRNLLERCFNKLKNARRVATRYDKTAESFLGFMDITSIRLRLRLLSTRPSVRTYLERRQPPRPFDRQKTWTYRTTALAVFLTTVEHGTISAAAEVLSVSQPTLSQHIQGLENQLGFKLFHRGGRELKLSPDGEFLYASLQKPYSEIDFAWANALDRTSGRGNVTVASVHTLFSFFLPDVLSGFCEKHPAAHPDIRGRSSADVVKLTLSRMVDLGLVYDSGYMTEELESATLFVEDIVPVFHPDFAFARQIQDTGELDASVPLVSFQSGYALRSLMERMTRKIKLNIVAEIDNTELILAMAADRRGAALLPKGFAQRRATEIGLIWSGLSYPRIIRTVIAIWRRGESRKPLTQSFLYSYCGSARQK
;
A
#
# COMPACT_ATOMS: atom_id res chain seq x y z
N MET A 1 -55.71 7.54 6.09
CA MET A 1 -54.77 8.62 6.43
C MET A 1 -53.36 8.08 6.33
N PRO A 2 -52.44 8.82 5.69
CA PRO A 2 -51.14 8.31 5.26
C PRO A 2 -50.18 8.11 6.44
N LEU A 3 -49.30 7.14 6.26
CA LEU A 3 -48.14 6.85 7.11
C LEU A 3 -47.27 8.11 7.24
N GLU A 4 -47.15 8.63 8.46
CA GLU A 4 -46.13 9.63 8.74
C GLU A 4 -44.73 9.02 8.59
N PRO A 5 -43.80 9.70 7.91
CA PRO A 5 -42.42 9.26 7.82
C PRO A 5 -41.75 9.38 9.19
N CYS A 6 -41.01 8.34 9.59
CA CYS A 6 -40.16 8.37 10.78
C CYS A 6 -39.26 9.61 10.76
N GLN A 7 -39.61 10.58 11.59
CA GLN A 7 -38.83 11.78 11.85
C GLN A 7 -37.41 11.39 12.25
N GLY A 8 -36.43 12.06 11.64
CA GLY A 8 -35.03 11.89 11.96
C GLY A 8 -34.81 12.07 13.45
N PHE A 9 -34.28 11.04 14.12
CA PHE A 9 -33.88 11.14 15.51
C PHE A 9 -32.78 12.20 15.61
N GLY A 10 -33.18 13.31 16.23
CA GLY A 10 -32.35 14.46 16.53
C GLY A 10 -31.12 14.07 17.34
N ARG A 11 -30.11 14.92 17.20
CA ARG A 11 -28.93 14.99 18.07
C ARG A 11 -29.40 15.06 19.53
N SER A 12 -29.38 13.94 20.25
CA SER A 12 -29.29 14.03 21.70
C SER A 12 -27.85 14.44 22.01
N ARG A 13 -27.70 15.64 22.55
CA ARG A 13 -26.49 16.03 23.27
C ARG A 13 -26.36 15.04 24.43
N ALA A 14 -25.39 14.13 24.37
CA ALA A 14 -24.88 13.47 25.56
C ALA A 14 -23.98 14.47 26.30
N SER A 15 -24.62 15.45 26.94
CA SER A 15 -24.10 16.12 28.12
C SER A 15 -24.24 15.12 29.26
N ASP A 16 -23.15 14.42 29.55
CA ASP A 16 -22.75 13.86 30.84
C ASP A 16 -21.73 12.75 30.58
N GLY A 17 -20.55 12.86 31.19
CA GLY A 17 -19.38 12.02 30.98
C GLY A 17 -19.52 10.56 31.43
N LYS A 18 -20.53 9.83 30.93
CA LYS A 18 -20.68 8.39 31.12
C LYS A 18 -19.96 7.67 29.99
N THR A 19 -18.83 7.05 30.30
CA THR A 19 -18.09 6.14 29.42
C THR A 19 -19.06 5.04 28.97
N VAL A 20 -19.35 4.96 27.67
CA VAL A 20 -20.20 3.89 27.15
C VAL A 20 -19.42 2.58 27.28
N HIS A 21 -19.85 1.72 28.20
CA HIS A 21 -19.26 0.41 28.42
C HIS A 21 -19.90 -0.58 27.45
N TRP A 22 -19.06 -1.25 26.66
CA TRP A 22 -19.49 -2.29 25.72
C TRP A 22 -18.93 -3.60 26.21
N THR A 23 -19.65 -4.71 26.02
CA THR A 23 -19.17 -6.01 26.45
C THR A 23 -19.28 -7.01 25.32
N VAL A 24 -18.15 -7.64 25.04
CA VAL A 24 -18.03 -8.62 23.99
C VAL A 24 -17.62 -9.95 24.64
N PHE A 25 -18.23 -11.08 24.24
CA PHE A 25 -17.88 -12.44 24.69
C PHE A 25 -17.28 -13.34 23.61
N TRP A 26 -16.25 -14.12 23.97
CA TRP A 26 -15.69 -15.17 23.13
C TRP A 26 -15.14 -16.34 23.97
N THR A 27 -15.18 -17.54 23.38
CA THR A 27 -14.58 -18.77 23.88
C THR A 27 -13.44 -19.23 22.97
N ILE A 28 -12.25 -19.49 23.52
CA ILE A 28 -11.21 -20.26 22.82
C ILE A 28 -11.20 -21.70 23.33
N PHE A 29 -11.26 -22.67 22.41
CA PHE A 29 -11.09 -24.10 22.68
C PHE A 29 -9.60 -24.46 22.72
N HIS A 30 -9.14 -25.05 23.83
CA HIS A 30 -7.95 -25.90 23.85
C HIS A 30 -8.35 -27.20 24.55
N PHE A 31 -8.46 -28.30 23.80
CA PHE A 31 -8.75 -29.72 24.12
C PHE A 31 -9.48 -30.12 25.44
N THR A 32 -9.29 -29.45 26.58
CA THR A 32 -9.87 -29.74 27.91
C THR A 32 -10.56 -28.55 28.60
N THR A 33 -10.39 -27.29 28.16
CA THR A 33 -10.95 -26.10 28.84
C THR A 33 -11.30 -24.99 27.85
N LYS A 34 -12.35 -24.25 28.18
CA LYS A 34 -12.87 -23.10 27.49
C LYS A 34 -12.58 -21.85 28.30
N THR A 35 -12.04 -20.83 27.64
CA THR A 35 -11.78 -19.53 28.27
C THR A 35 -12.83 -18.52 27.84
N HIS A 36 -13.59 -18.01 28.78
CA HIS A 36 -14.57 -16.94 28.58
C HIS A 36 -13.93 -15.61 28.96
N LEU A 37 -14.02 -14.63 28.07
CA LEU A 37 -13.46 -13.30 28.30
C LEU A 37 -14.51 -12.23 28.04
N ARG A 38 -14.61 -11.28 28.95
CA ARG A 38 -15.31 -10.01 28.80
C ARG A 38 -14.31 -8.91 28.53
N VAL A 39 -14.55 -8.10 27.49
CA VAL A 39 -13.75 -6.91 27.17
C VAL A 39 -14.60 -5.65 27.10
N ASN A 40 -14.00 -4.49 27.34
CA ASN A 40 -14.64 -3.20 27.14
C ASN A 40 -14.58 -2.72 25.68
N SER A 41 -15.14 -1.54 25.37
CA SER A 41 -15.07 -0.87 24.06
C SER A 41 -13.66 -0.56 23.56
N ALA A 42 -12.69 -0.45 24.46
CA ALA A 42 -11.30 -0.24 24.11
C ALA A 42 -10.58 -1.57 23.75
N GLY A 43 -11.28 -2.71 23.85
CA GLY A 43 -10.70 -4.04 23.65
C GLY A 43 -9.79 -4.47 24.80
N LEU A 44 -9.98 -3.91 26.00
CA LEU A 44 -9.25 -4.29 27.20
C LEU A 44 -9.99 -5.39 27.97
N PRO A 45 -9.27 -6.39 28.51
CA PRO A 45 -9.88 -7.43 29.32
C PRO A 45 -10.52 -6.81 30.56
N MET A 46 -11.72 -7.29 30.92
CA MET A 46 -12.47 -6.90 32.10
C MET A 46 -12.62 -8.03 33.10
N ARG A 47 -12.96 -9.22 32.60
CA ARG A 47 -13.06 -10.42 33.41
C ARG A 47 -12.79 -11.63 32.54
N THR A 48 -12.04 -12.57 33.10
CA THR A 48 -11.73 -13.85 32.48
C THR A 48 -12.25 -14.93 33.39
N GLU A 49 -12.87 -15.95 32.82
CA GLU A 49 -13.32 -17.15 33.52
C GLU A 49 -13.06 -18.36 32.66
N ILE A 50 -13.05 -19.55 33.25
CA ILE A 50 -12.81 -20.79 32.52
C ILE A 50 -13.87 -21.84 32.86
N THR A 51 -14.23 -22.66 31.87
CA THR A 51 -15.10 -23.83 32.06
C THR A 51 -14.46 -25.08 31.44
N PRO A 52 -14.88 -26.29 31.83
CA PRO A 52 -14.45 -27.51 31.16
C PRO A 52 -14.73 -27.49 29.64
N GLY A 53 -13.89 -28.17 28.86
CA GLY A 53 -13.96 -28.17 27.40
C GLY A 53 -15.28 -28.67 26.80
N GLN A 54 -15.97 -29.55 27.54
CA GLN A 54 -17.27 -30.12 27.15
C GLN A 54 -18.46 -29.21 27.51
N THR A 55 -18.26 -28.20 28.35
CA THR A 55 -19.33 -27.29 28.79
C THR A 55 -19.77 -26.39 27.62
N SER A 56 -21.08 -26.15 27.46
CA SER A 56 -21.56 -25.26 26.39
C SER A 56 -21.16 -23.81 26.64
N ASP A 57 -20.90 -23.04 25.58
CA ASP A 57 -20.36 -21.67 25.70
C ASP A 57 -21.29 -20.73 26.48
N TYR A 58 -22.60 -20.89 26.31
CA TYR A 58 -23.59 -20.06 27.01
C TYR A 58 -23.54 -20.23 28.53
N MET A 59 -23.05 -21.35 29.06
CA MET A 59 -22.87 -21.54 30.51
C MET A 59 -21.80 -20.62 31.09
N GLY A 60 -20.83 -20.20 30.26
CA GLY A 60 -19.83 -19.24 30.65
C GLY A 60 -20.35 -17.81 30.74
N PHE A 61 -21.54 -17.51 30.21
CA PHE A 61 -22.06 -16.14 30.13
C PHE A 61 -22.17 -15.48 31.51
N ASP A 62 -22.84 -16.14 32.46
CA ASP A 62 -23.09 -15.57 33.78
C ASP A 62 -21.79 -15.35 34.57
N LEU A 63 -20.78 -16.21 34.37
CA LEU A 63 -19.48 -16.11 35.04
C LEU A 63 -18.78 -14.77 34.74
N VAL A 64 -18.85 -14.32 33.49
CA VAL A 64 -18.20 -13.09 33.03
C VAL A 64 -19.16 -11.88 33.00
N MET A 65 -20.46 -12.07 33.25
CA MET A 65 -21.50 -11.02 33.36
C MET A 65 -21.95 -10.71 34.79
N ALA A 66 -21.21 -11.17 35.80
CA ALA A 66 -21.53 -10.90 37.20
C ALA A 66 -21.78 -9.40 37.48
N ASP A 67 -22.66 -9.13 38.45
CA ASP A 67 -23.20 -7.80 38.74
C ASP A 67 -22.17 -6.82 39.34
N ASN A 68 -20.94 -7.28 39.63
CA ASN A 68 -19.84 -6.44 40.10
C ASN A 68 -19.09 -5.70 38.97
N LEU A 69 -19.63 -5.71 37.75
CA LEU A 69 -19.05 -5.06 36.58
C LEU A 69 -20.05 -4.06 35.98
N PRO A 70 -19.58 -2.97 35.33
CA PRO A 70 -20.46 -2.00 34.69
C PRO A 70 -21.45 -2.64 33.71
N GLU A 71 -22.72 -2.23 33.73
CA GLU A 71 -23.73 -2.71 32.78
C GLU A 71 -23.38 -2.26 31.35
N PRO A 72 -23.38 -3.15 30.34
CA PRO A 72 -23.04 -2.77 28.98
C PRO A 72 -24.23 -2.17 28.23
N SER A 73 -24.00 -1.20 27.34
CA SER A 73 -25.07 -0.67 26.46
C SER A 73 -25.42 -1.62 25.31
N ALA A 74 -24.47 -2.47 24.89
CA ALA A 74 -24.75 -3.57 23.99
C ALA A 74 -23.85 -4.78 24.28
N LEU A 75 -24.41 -5.94 23.97
CA LEU A 75 -23.80 -7.25 24.08
C LEU A 75 -23.46 -7.79 22.70
N VAL A 76 -22.19 -8.07 22.43
CA VAL A 76 -21.75 -8.73 21.19
C VAL A 76 -21.15 -10.09 21.54
N ALA A 77 -21.71 -11.19 21.06
CA ALA A 77 -21.19 -12.52 21.40
C ALA A 77 -21.27 -13.50 20.25
N ASP A 78 -20.41 -14.52 20.30
CA ASP A 78 -20.41 -15.61 19.34
C ASP A 78 -21.72 -16.41 19.35
N ARG A 79 -22.01 -17.05 18.22
CA ARG A 79 -23.18 -17.95 18.05
C ARG A 79 -23.28 -19.03 19.13
N GLY A 80 -22.16 -19.43 19.74
CA GLY A 80 -22.14 -20.36 20.87
C GLY A 80 -22.98 -19.89 22.07
N TYR A 81 -23.05 -18.57 22.27
CA TYR A 81 -23.81 -17.87 23.33
C TYR A 81 -25.29 -17.62 22.96
N ASP A 82 -25.78 -18.10 21.82
CA ASP A 82 -27.19 -17.98 21.47
C ASP A 82 -28.06 -18.87 22.38
N ALA A 83 -28.71 -18.25 23.37
CA ALA A 83 -29.67 -18.87 24.27
C ALA A 83 -30.82 -17.89 24.60
N ASP A 84 -32.04 -18.39 24.76
CA ASP A 84 -33.21 -17.56 25.11
C ASP A 84 -33.07 -16.92 26.48
N SER A 85 -32.50 -17.64 27.43
CA SER A 85 -32.20 -17.12 28.77
C SER A 85 -31.28 -15.90 28.71
N ILE A 86 -30.23 -15.94 27.89
CA ILE A 86 -29.29 -14.83 27.72
C ILE A 86 -29.99 -13.62 27.07
N ARG A 87 -30.74 -13.85 25.99
CA ARG A 87 -31.45 -12.77 25.28
C ARG A 87 -32.48 -12.09 26.19
N LYS A 88 -33.30 -12.87 26.90
CA LYS A 88 -34.29 -12.36 27.85
C LYS A 88 -33.63 -11.59 29.01
N LYS A 89 -32.53 -12.12 29.57
CA LYS A 89 -31.75 -11.42 30.61
C LYS A 89 -31.26 -10.06 30.13
N MET A 90 -30.75 -9.96 28.91
CA MET A 90 -30.22 -8.71 28.36
C MET A 90 -31.30 -7.74 27.94
N GLU A 91 -32.41 -8.23 27.39
CA GLU A 91 -33.59 -7.44 27.08
C GLU A 91 -34.18 -6.80 28.36
N ALA A 92 -34.28 -7.58 29.45
CA ALA A 92 -34.71 -7.07 30.75
C ALA A 92 -33.77 -6.01 31.35
N ARG A 93 -32.50 -6.00 30.93
CA ARG A 93 -31.49 -4.99 31.32
C ARG A 93 -31.36 -3.85 30.30
N HIS A 94 -32.26 -3.78 29.31
CA HIS A 94 -32.21 -2.81 28.20
C HIS A 94 -30.88 -2.82 27.41
N VAL A 95 -30.22 -3.98 27.33
CA VAL A 95 -28.96 -4.18 26.63
C VAL A 95 -29.22 -4.68 25.21
N LEU A 96 -28.71 -3.93 24.22
CA LEU A 96 -28.84 -4.32 22.82
C LEU A 96 -28.04 -5.60 22.52
N THR A 97 -28.71 -6.69 22.17
CA THR A 97 -28.06 -8.01 22.02
C THR A 97 -27.77 -8.37 20.57
N GLN A 98 -26.49 -8.48 20.23
CA GLN A 98 -25.95 -8.80 18.91
C GLN A 98 -25.23 -10.16 18.92
N ILE A 99 -26.04 -11.22 18.94
CA ILE A 99 -25.58 -12.62 18.92
C ILE A 99 -26.17 -13.30 17.67
N PRO A 100 -25.36 -13.89 16.78
CA PRO A 100 -25.87 -14.65 15.65
C PRO A 100 -26.68 -15.84 16.14
N MET A 101 -27.88 -16.03 15.60
CA MET A 101 -28.72 -17.16 15.96
C MET A 101 -28.18 -18.48 15.41
N ARG A 102 -28.44 -19.57 16.15
CA ARG A 102 -28.12 -20.93 15.71
C ARG A 102 -28.96 -21.32 14.49
N LYS A 103 -28.41 -22.15 13.61
CA LYS A 103 -29.10 -22.63 12.41
C LYS A 103 -30.42 -23.37 12.74
N SER A 104 -30.53 -23.97 13.91
CA SER A 104 -31.72 -24.69 14.37
C SER A 104 -32.88 -23.82 14.86
N ARG A 105 -32.72 -22.50 14.96
CA ARG A 105 -33.79 -21.58 15.40
C ARG A 105 -34.90 -21.47 14.35
N LYS A 106 -36.16 -21.62 14.80
CA LYS A 106 -37.38 -21.46 13.97
C LYS A 106 -37.58 -20.01 13.50
N MET A 107 -37.38 -19.05 14.40
CA MET A 107 -37.44 -17.62 14.11
C MET A 107 -36.04 -17.04 14.26
N ARG A 108 -35.56 -16.33 13.23
CA ARG A 108 -34.23 -15.71 13.23
C ARG A 108 -34.36 -14.20 13.20
N VAL A 109 -33.80 -13.54 14.21
CA VAL A 109 -33.63 -12.09 14.23
C VAL A 109 -32.28 -11.76 13.61
N GLY A 110 -32.27 -10.76 12.73
CA GLY A 110 -31.06 -10.23 12.12
C GLY A 110 -30.12 -9.66 13.17
N VAL A 111 -28.82 -9.83 12.96
CA VAL A 111 -27.80 -9.16 13.75
C VAL A 111 -27.37 -7.91 12.99
N ASP A 112 -27.24 -6.78 13.68
CA ASP A 112 -26.59 -5.61 13.11
C ASP A 112 -25.12 -5.95 12.85
N HIS A 113 -24.77 -6.10 11.57
CA HIS A 113 -23.43 -6.47 11.15
C HIS A 113 -22.38 -5.43 11.57
N SER A 114 -22.73 -4.14 11.57
CA SER A 114 -21.85 -3.04 12.00
C SER A 114 -21.52 -3.18 13.48
N LEU A 115 -22.51 -3.45 14.33
CA LEU A 115 -22.28 -3.72 15.76
C LEU A 115 -21.56 -5.05 15.99
N TYR A 116 -21.92 -6.10 15.26
CA TYR A 116 -21.28 -7.41 15.38
C TYR A 116 -19.82 -7.42 14.88
N SER A 117 -19.40 -6.44 14.07
CA SER A 117 -17.99 -6.27 13.67
C SER A 117 -17.06 -5.97 14.86
N TRP A 118 -17.62 -5.42 15.95
CA TRP A 118 -16.88 -5.11 17.18
C TRP A 118 -16.35 -6.34 17.90
N ARG A 119 -16.84 -7.54 17.53
CA ARG A 119 -16.27 -8.81 17.99
C ARG A 119 -14.76 -8.92 17.73
N ASN A 120 -14.24 -8.29 16.67
CA ASN A 120 -12.80 -8.23 16.37
C ASN A 120 -11.96 -7.64 17.53
N LEU A 121 -12.53 -6.79 18.39
CA LEU A 121 -11.82 -6.30 19.58
C LEU A 121 -11.48 -7.42 20.56
N LEU A 122 -12.35 -8.42 20.71
CA LEU A 122 -12.02 -9.63 21.48
C LEU A 122 -10.93 -10.43 20.83
N GLU A 123 -11.01 -10.65 19.52
CA GLU A 123 -10.05 -11.46 18.79
C GLU A 123 -8.63 -10.88 18.97
N ARG A 124 -8.53 -9.56 18.85
CA ARG A 124 -7.29 -8.82 19.14
C ARG A 124 -6.88 -8.89 20.60
N CYS A 125 -7.82 -8.83 21.54
CA CYS A 125 -7.54 -8.93 22.98
C CYS A 125 -6.93 -10.30 23.30
N PHE A 126 -7.54 -11.39 22.80
CA PHE A 126 -7.02 -12.74 22.96
C PHE A 126 -5.67 -12.94 22.28
N ASN A 127 -5.44 -12.39 21.08
CA ASN A 127 -4.13 -12.42 20.44
C ASN A 127 -3.07 -11.72 21.30
N LYS A 128 -3.41 -10.59 21.93
CA LYS A 128 -2.52 -9.91 22.87
C LYS A 128 -2.25 -10.74 24.12
N LEU A 129 -3.25 -11.44 24.66
CA LEU A 129 -3.08 -12.36 25.79
C LEU A 129 -2.15 -13.53 25.41
N LYS A 130 -2.30 -14.07 24.19
CA LYS A 130 -1.46 -15.14 23.65
C LYS A 130 0.00 -14.74 23.39
N ASN A 131 0.33 -13.45 23.36
CA ASN A 131 1.74 -13.03 23.35
C ASN A 131 2.48 -13.47 24.62
N ALA A 132 1.77 -13.69 25.73
CA ALA A 132 2.34 -14.36 26.87
C ALA A 132 2.43 -15.86 26.57
N ARG A 133 3.66 -16.36 26.37
CA ARG A 133 3.91 -17.77 26.03
C ARG A 133 3.17 -18.74 26.96
N ARG A 134 3.15 -18.48 28.27
CA ARG A 134 2.42 -19.31 29.26
C ARG A 134 0.92 -19.41 28.98
N VAL A 135 0.29 -18.31 28.56
CA VAL A 135 -1.13 -18.29 28.17
C VAL A 135 -1.34 -19.03 26.85
N ALA A 136 -0.48 -18.81 25.86
CA ALA A 136 -0.61 -19.46 24.55
C ALA A 136 -0.38 -20.97 24.60
N THR A 137 0.63 -21.43 25.35
CA THR A 137 1.01 -22.85 25.40
C THR A 137 0.24 -23.64 26.46
N ARG A 138 -0.37 -22.97 27.44
CA ARG A 138 -1.24 -23.58 28.46
C ARG A 138 -0.55 -24.74 29.22
N TYR A 139 0.68 -24.54 29.67
CA TYR A 139 1.45 -25.56 30.40
C TYR A 139 1.06 -25.72 31.89
N ASP A 140 0.09 -24.94 32.37
CA ASP A 140 -0.37 -24.98 33.75
C ASP A 140 -1.17 -26.26 34.07
N LYS A 141 -0.88 -26.86 35.23
CA LYS A 141 -1.51 -28.11 35.68
C LYS A 141 -2.89 -27.92 36.31
N THR A 142 -3.15 -26.74 36.90
CA THR A 142 -4.41 -26.44 37.60
C THR A 142 -5.18 -25.31 36.92
N ALA A 143 -6.51 -25.33 37.04
CA ALA A 143 -7.40 -24.29 36.55
C ALA A 143 -7.07 -22.93 37.19
N GLU A 144 -6.79 -22.92 38.50
CA GLU A 144 -6.41 -21.72 39.26
C GLU A 144 -5.09 -21.10 38.78
N SER A 145 -4.05 -21.90 38.55
CA SER A 145 -2.75 -21.39 38.05
C SER A 145 -2.92 -20.76 36.68
N PHE A 146 -3.66 -21.43 35.78
CA PHE A 146 -3.93 -20.90 34.44
C PHE A 146 -4.73 -19.58 34.48
N LEU A 147 -5.78 -19.53 35.31
CA LEU A 147 -6.58 -18.31 35.48
C LEU A 147 -5.73 -17.17 36.08
N GLY A 148 -4.89 -17.46 37.06
CA GLY A 148 -3.94 -16.50 37.64
C GLY A 148 -2.99 -15.90 36.59
N PHE A 149 -2.44 -16.70 35.68
CA PHE A 149 -1.62 -16.17 34.58
C PHE A 149 -2.41 -15.34 33.57
N MET A 150 -3.66 -15.72 33.29
CA MET A 150 -4.57 -14.92 32.46
C MET A 150 -4.83 -13.55 33.09
N ASP A 151 -5.04 -13.50 34.41
CA ASP A 151 -5.28 -12.26 35.15
C ASP A 151 -4.02 -11.39 35.20
N ILE A 152 -2.85 -11.96 35.49
CA ILE A 152 -1.56 -11.24 35.44
C ILE A 152 -1.33 -10.64 34.05
N THR A 153 -1.60 -11.39 32.99
CA THR A 153 -1.45 -10.91 31.61
C THR A 153 -2.46 -9.80 31.31
N SER A 154 -3.70 -9.95 31.80
CA SER A 154 -4.75 -8.93 31.67
C SER A 154 -4.40 -7.63 32.39
N ILE A 155 -3.84 -7.71 33.60
CA ILE A 155 -3.33 -6.57 34.37
C ILE A 155 -2.20 -5.88 33.60
N ARG A 156 -1.23 -6.65 33.09
CA ARG A 156 -0.11 -6.10 32.30
C ARG A 156 -0.60 -5.36 31.05
N LEU A 157 -1.62 -5.89 30.35
CA LEU A 157 -2.23 -5.23 29.19
C LEU A 157 -2.90 -3.90 29.55
N ARG A 158 -3.55 -3.82 30.71
CA ARG A 158 -4.14 -2.58 31.24
C ARG A 158 -3.08 -1.57 31.66
N LEU A 159 -2.06 -2.00 32.41
CA LEU A 159 -0.97 -1.13 32.88
C LEU A 159 -0.18 -0.50 31.75
N ARG A 160 0.09 -1.26 30.67
CA ARG A 160 0.76 -0.73 29.48
C ARG A 160 0.02 0.47 28.87
N LEU A 161 -1.31 0.48 28.99
CA LEU A 161 -2.17 1.54 28.49
C LEU A 161 -2.20 2.77 29.39
N LEU A 162 -2.06 2.58 30.70
CA LEU A 162 -1.89 3.66 31.67
C LEU A 162 -0.51 4.32 31.58
N SER A 163 0.51 3.56 31.15
CA SER A 163 1.89 4.04 30.99
C SER A 163 2.16 4.74 29.65
N THR A 164 1.30 4.58 28.64
CA THR A 164 1.41 5.31 27.36
C THR A 164 0.83 6.72 27.51
N ARG A 165 1.55 7.73 26.96
CA ARG A 165 1.28 9.18 27.08
C ARG A 165 -0.23 9.57 27.05
N PRO A 166 -0.64 10.63 27.78
CA PRO A 166 -2.05 11.05 27.92
C PRO A 166 -2.84 11.19 26.60
N SER A 167 -2.17 11.52 25.49
CA SER A 167 -2.79 11.69 24.18
C SER A 167 -3.44 10.42 23.60
N VAL A 168 -2.94 9.23 23.97
CA VAL A 168 -3.53 7.94 23.54
C VAL A 168 -4.75 7.57 24.39
N ARG A 169 -4.76 7.97 25.67
CA ARG A 169 -5.88 7.76 26.60
C ARG A 169 -7.13 8.50 26.13
N THR A 170 -7.00 9.77 25.78
CA THR A 170 -8.10 10.59 25.22
C THR A 170 -8.59 10.07 23.86
N TYR A 171 -7.70 9.46 23.06
CA TYR A 171 -8.06 8.88 21.76
C TYR A 171 -8.87 7.57 21.89
N LEU A 172 -8.58 6.74 22.89
CA LEU A 172 -9.27 5.47 23.11
C LEU A 172 -10.61 5.63 23.86
N GLU A 173 -10.70 6.61 24.76
CA GLU A 173 -11.95 6.94 25.48
C GLU A 173 -13.00 7.60 24.56
N ARG A 174 -12.60 8.18 23.41
CA ARG A 174 -13.48 8.88 22.45
C ARG A 174 -14.01 8.03 21.28
N ARG A 175 -13.78 6.70 21.25
CA ARG A 175 -14.32 5.83 20.18
C ARG A 175 -15.85 5.70 20.30
N GLN A 176 -16.59 6.47 19.51
CA GLN A 176 -18.03 6.28 19.26
C GLN A 176 -18.30 5.11 18.29
N PRO A 177 -19.48 4.47 18.35
CA PRO A 177 -19.84 3.36 17.48
C PRO A 177 -19.91 3.78 15.99
N PRO A 178 -19.69 2.87 15.03
CA PRO A 178 -19.79 3.16 13.61
C PRO A 178 -21.28 3.23 13.25
N ARG A 179 -21.63 4.07 12.28
CA ARG A 179 -23.01 4.18 11.78
C ARG A 179 -23.46 2.85 11.14
N PRO A 180 -24.76 2.51 11.16
CA PRO A 180 -25.27 1.23 10.64
C PRO A 180 -25.33 1.23 9.11
N PHE A 181 -24.65 0.25 8.50
CA PHE A 181 -24.78 -0.39 7.16
C PHE A 181 -23.40 -0.98 6.77
N ASP A 182 -23.09 -2.22 7.20
CA ASP A 182 -21.74 -2.81 7.08
C ASP A 182 -21.46 -3.32 5.65
N ARG A 183 -21.13 -2.40 4.75
CA ARG A 183 -20.50 -2.70 3.45
C ARG A 183 -19.15 -3.40 3.63
N GLN A 184 -18.50 -3.30 4.79
CA GLN A 184 -17.11 -3.63 5.04
C GLN A 184 -16.87 -5.14 5.20
N LYS A 185 -17.70 -5.91 5.92
CA LYS A 185 -17.56 -7.38 6.06
C LYS A 185 -17.77 -8.15 4.75
N THR A 186 -18.76 -7.75 3.96
CA THR A 186 -18.99 -8.28 2.61
C THR A 186 -17.84 -7.89 1.69
N TRP A 187 -17.29 -6.68 1.86
CA TRP A 187 -16.06 -6.28 1.18
C TRP A 187 -14.86 -7.10 1.63
N THR A 188 -14.60 -7.33 2.93
CA THR A 188 -13.43 -8.09 3.40
C THR A 188 -13.46 -9.55 2.97
N TYR A 189 -14.63 -10.22 3.06
CA TYR A 189 -14.74 -11.61 2.58
C TYR A 189 -14.64 -11.70 1.05
N ARG A 190 -15.29 -10.77 0.32
CA ARG A 190 -15.16 -10.70 -1.14
C ARG A 190 -13.75 -10.33 -1.54
N THR A 191 -13.10 -9.35 -0.93
CA THR A 191 -11.71 -8.98 -1.23
C THR A 191 -10.75 -10.10 -0.87
N THR A 192 -10.89 -10.81 0.26
CA THR A 192 -10.04 -11.97 0.56
C THR A 192 -10.23 -13.11 -0.43
N ALA A 193 -11.47 -13.44 -0.80
CA ALA A 193 -11.73 -14.49 -1.78
C ALA A 193 -11.27 -14.10 -3.20
N LEU A 194 -11.42 -12.82 -3.58
CA LEU A 194 -10.93 -12.28 -4.84
C LEU A 194 -9.38 -12.19 -4.84
N ALA A 195 -8.75 -11.83 -3.70
CA ALA A 195 -7.29 -11.88 -3.53
C ALA A 195 -6.77 -13.30 -3.75
N VAL A 196 -7.40 -14.26 -3.05
CA VAL A 196 -7.08 -15.68 -3.17
C VAL A 196 -7.20 -16.14 -4.62
N PHE A 197 -8.27 -15.75 -5.32
CA PHE A 197 -8.42 -16.04 -6.74
C PHE A 197 -7.29 -15.43 -7.59
N LEU A 198 -7.02 -14.13 -7.47
CA LEU A 198 -5.95 -13.44 -8.21
C LEU A 198 -4.57 -14.07 -7.97
N THR A 199 -4.19 -14.29 -6.71
CA THR A 199 -2.92 -14.93 -6.34
C THR A 199 -2.83 -16.37 -6.87
N THR A 200 -3.95 -17.09 -6.94
CA THR A 200 -3.97 -18.45 -7.51
C THR A 200 -3.74 -18.44 -9.02
N VAL A 201 -4.26 -17.45 -9.74
CA VAL A 201 -3.99 -17.27 -11.17
C VAL A 201 -2.52 -16.93 -11.41
N GLU A 202 -1.96 -16.00 -10.64
CA GLU A 202 -0.56 -15.55 -10.78
C GLU A 202 0.46 -16.66 -10.54
N HIS A 203 0.20 -17.54 -9.57
CA HIS A 203 1.14 -18.60 -9.17
C HIS A 203 0.81 -19.97 -9.77
N GLY A 204 -0.25 -20.08 -10.58
CA GLY A 204 -0.62 -21.26 -11.38
C GLY A 204 -1.06 -22.51 -10.60
N THR A 205 -0.86 -22.56 -9.27
CA THR A 205 -1.27 -23.67 -8.41
C THR A 205 -1.81 -23.20 -7.07
N ILE A 206 -2.75 -23.95 -6.50
CA ILE A 206 -3.31 -23.69 -5.16
C ILE A 206 -2.22 -23.76 -4.08
N SER A 207 -1.27 -24.69 -4.21
CA SER A 207 -0.20 -24.87 -3.24
C SER A 207 0.76 -23.67 -3.21
N ALA A 208 1.20 -23.18 -4.38
CA ALA A 208 2.06 -22.01 -4.45
C ALA A 208 1.36 -20.75 -3.93
N ALA A 209 0.08 -20.55 -4.25
CA ALA A 209 -0.69 -19.42 -3.75
C ALA A 209 -0.92 -19.49 -2.23
N ALA A 210 -1.08 -20.69 -1.66
CA ALA A 210 -1.28 -20.88 -0.23
C ALA A 210 -0.02 -20.53 0.57
N GLU A 211 1.16 -20.86 0.03
CA GLU A 211 2.46 -20.50 0.60
C GLU A 211 2.64 -18.97 0.61
N VAL A 212 2.39 -18.31 -0.52
CA VAL A 212 2.49 -16.84 -0.67
C VAL A 212 1.56 -16.12 0.31
N LEU A 213 0.32 -16.59 0.46
CA LEU A 213 -0.66 -16.00 1.38
C LEU A 213 -0.49 -16.47 2.83
N SER A 214 0.47 -17.36 3.11
CA SER A 214 0.70 -17.95 4.44
C SER A 214 -0.55 -18.58 5.06
N VAL A 215 -1.35 -19.27 4.24
CA VAL A 215 -2.55 -20.01 4.64
C VAL A 215 -2.44 -21.48 4.28
N SER A 216 -3.28 -22.33 4.87
CA SER A 216 -3.30 -23.75 4.49
C SER A 216 -3.95 -23.94 3.10
N GLN A 217 -3.46 -24.91 2.33
CA GLN A 217 -4.06 -25.29 1.04
C GLN A 217 -5.57 -25.60 1.14
N PRO A 218 -6.08 -26.31 2.19
CA PRO A 218 -7.52 -26.49 2.40
C PRO A 218 -8.27 -25.16 2.62
N THR A 219 -7.69 -24.21 3.36
CA THR A 219 -8.30 -22.88 3.57
C THR A 219 -8.41 -22.11 2.26
N LEU A 220 -7.35 -22.09 1.47
CA LEU A 220 -7.34 -21.41 0.17
C LEU A 220 -8.37 -22.04 -0.79
N SER A 221 -8.43 -23.36 -0.85
CA SER A 221 -9.41 -24.09 -1.67
C SER A 221 -10.85 -23.80 -1.24
N GLN A 222 -11.13 -23.68 0.07
CA GLN A 222 -12.44 -23.27 0.59
C GLN A 222 -12.83 -21.84 0.19
N HIS A 223 -11.86 -20.91 0.15
CA HIS A 223 -12.11 -19.54 -0.32
C HIS A 223 -12.47 -19.52 -1.82
N ILE A 224 -11.76 -20.27 -2.67
CA ILE A 224 -12.09 -20.40 -4.10
C ILE A 224 -13.47 -21.02 -4.28
N GLN A 225 -13.76 -22.15 -3.63
CA GLN A 225 -15.08 -22.79 -3.72
C GLN A 225 -16.20 -21.87 -3.21
N GLY A 226 -15.94 -21.13 -2.13
CA GLY A 226 -16.88 -20.15 -1.60
C GLY A 226 -17.17 -19.02 -2.60
N LEU A 227 -16.17 -18.58 -3.36
CA LEU A 227 -16.32 -17.58 -4.42
C LEU A 227 -17.09 -18.14 -5.62
N GLU A 228 -16.73 -19.33 -6.10
CA GLU A 228 -17.45 -20.04 -7.17
C GLU A 228 -18.93 -20.22 -6.82
N ASN A 229 -19.23 -20.65 -5.58
CA ASN A 229 -20.61 -20.82 -5.12
C ASN A 229 -21.40 -19.52 -5.05
N GLN A 230 -20.73 -18.38 -4.80
CA GLN A 230 -21.38 -17.06 -4.79
C GLN A 230 -21.64 -16.53 -6.20
N LEU A 231 -20.73 -16.82 -7.13
CA LEU A 231 -20.83 -16.39 -8.53
C LEU A 231 -21.72 -17.30 -9.37
N GLY A 232 -21.88 -18.56 -8.96
CA GLY A 232 -22.70 -19.55 -9.66
C GLY A 232 -21.97 -20.30 -10.78
N PHE A 233 -20.68 -20.03 -10.99
CA PHE A 233 -19.86 -20.67 -12.02
C PHE A 233 -18.48 -21.08 -11.48
N LYS A 234 -17.80 -21.96 -12.23
CA LYS A 234 -16.44 -22.42 -11.92
C LYS A 234 -15.42 -21.44 -12.46
N LEU A 235 -14.39 -21.14 -11.65
CA LEU A 235 -13.31 -20.21 -12.02
C LEU A 235 -12.14 -20.93 -12.68
N PHE A 236 -12.00 -22.23 -12.45
CA PHE A 236 -10.93 -23.06 -12.98
C PHE A 236 -11.47 -24.35 -13.60
N HIS A 237 -10.82 -24.85 -14.65
CA HIS A 237 -11.08 -26.17 -15.20
C HIS A 237 -10.43 -27.28 -14.34
N ARG A 238 -11.15 -28.38 -14.13
CA ARG A 238 -10.58 -29.59 -13.51
C ARG A 238 -9.86 -30.43 -14.58
N GLY A 239 -8.54 -30.31 -14.68
CA GLY A 239 -7.74 -31.19 -15.52
C GLY A 239 -6.26 -30.86 -15.57
N GLY A 240 -5.43 -31.61 -14.83
CA GLY A 240 -3.96 -31.60 -14.94
C GLY A 240 -3.20 -31.05 -13.73
N ARG A 241 -1.86 -31.03 -13.85
CA ARG A 241 -0.90 -30.55 -12.83
C ARG A 241 -0.87 -29.02 -12.72
N GLU A 242 -1.43 -28.31 -13.70
CA GLU A 242 -1.60 -26.85 -13.73
C GLU A 242 -3.07 -26.46 -13.63
N LEU A 243 -3.34 -25.38 -12.90
CA LEU A 243 -4.67 -24.81 -12.75
C LEU A 243 -4.96 -23.87 -13.93
N LYS A 244 -5.85 -24.26 -14.85
CA LYS A 244 -6.27 -23.40 -15.98
C LYS A 244 -7.57 -22.67 -15.65
N LEU A 245 -7.64 -21.39 -16.00
CA LEU A 245 -8.87 -20.59 -15.89
C LEU A 245 -9.97 -21.14 -16.80
N SER A 246 -11.22 -21.00 -16.36
CA SER A 246 -12.39 -21.14 -17.22
C SER A 246 -12.66 -19.83 -17.99
N PRO A 247 -13.49 -19.83 -19.04
CA PRO A 247 -13.90 -18.60 -19.72
C PRO A 247 -14.50 -17.54 -18.75
N ASP A 248 -15.33 -17.96 -17.79
CA ASP A 248 -15.88 -17.07 -16.77
C ASP A 248 -14.81 -16.59 -15.78
N GLY A 249 -13.81 -17.42 -15.49
CA GLY A 249 -12.64 -17.08 -14.70
C GLY A 249 -11.74 -16.04 -15.39
N GLU A 250 -11.52 -16.17 -16.69
CA GLU A 250 -10.79 -15.17 -17.50
C GLU A 250 -11.52 -13.82 -17.51
N PHE A 251 -12.83 -13.84 -17.70
CA PHE A 251 -13.67 -12.63 -17.63
C PHE A 251 -13.58 -11.93 -16.26
N LEU A 252 -13.70 -12.71 -15.17
CA LEU A 252 -13.58 -12.17 -13.83
C LEU A 252 -12.18 -11.64 -13.55
N TYR A 253 -11.13 -12.36 -13.96
CA TYR A 253 -9.74 -11.95 -13.81
C TYR A 253 -9.49 -10.58 -14.48
N ALA A 254 -9.87 -10.45 -15.75
CA ALA A 254 -9.74 -9.19 -16.49
C ALA A 254 -10.52 -8.04 -15.81
N SER A 255 -11.72 -8.32 -15.30
CA SER A 255 -12.57 -7.33 -14.63
C SER A 255 -12.02 -6.86 -13.27
N LEU A 256 -11.19 -7.67 -12.60
CA LEU A 256 -10.65 -7.39 -11.28
C LEU A 256 -9.29 -6.69 -11.28
N GLN A 257 -8.53 -6.77 -12.37
CA GLN A 257 -7.16 -6.23 -12.43
C GLN A 257 -7.09 -4.74 -12.05
N LYS A 258 -8.02 -3.91 -12.55
CA LYS A 258 -8.02 -2.47 -12.26
C LYS A 258 -8.54 -2.16 -10.85
N PRO A 259 -9.75 -2.61 -10.43
CA PRO A 259 -10.26 -2.30 -9.09
C PRO A 259 -9.35 -2.80 -7.96
N TYR A 260 -8.73 -3.97 -8.11
CA TYR A 260 -7.87 -4.52 -7.05
C TYR A 260 -6.56 -3.73 -6.91
N SER A 261 -5.98 -3.28 -8.03
CA SER A 261 -4.81 -2.39 -8.01
C SER A 261 -5.10 -1.04 -7.35
N GLU A 262 -6.31 -0.50 -7.49
CA GLU A 262 -6.73 0.74 -6.81
C GLU A 262 -6.88 0.55 -5.29
N ILE A 263 -7.30 -0.64 -4.84
CA ILE A 263 -7.42 -1.00 -3.42
C ILE A 263 -6.04 -1.15 -2.79
N ASP A 264 -5.13 -1.91 -3.42
CA ASP A 264 -3.76 -2.09 -2.94
C ASP A 264 -3.03 -0.76 -2.86
N PHE A 265 -3.25 0.10 -3.86
CA PHE A 265 -2.75 1.45 -3.89
C PHE A 265 -3.30 2.30 -2.71
N ALA A 266 -4.61 2.27 -2.45
CA ALA A 266 -5.21 3.01 -1.34
C ALA A 266 -4.71 2.50 0.03
N TRP A 267 -4.46 1.19 0.15
CA TRP A 267 -3.93 0.56 1.36
C TRP A 267 -2.47 0.95 1.61
N ALA A 268 -1.62 0.91 0.57
CA ALA A 268 -0.24 1.39 0.63
C ALA A 268 -0.18 2.86 1.08
N ASN A 269 -1.05 3.72 0.53
CA ASN A 269 -1.13 5.12 0.93
C ASN A 269 -1.53 5.34 2.40
N ALA A 270 -2.44 4.51 2.91
CA ALA A 270 -2.89 4.60 4.29
C ALA A 270 -1.79 4.19 5.28
N LEU A 271 -1.00 3.16 4.92
CA LEU A 271 0.18 2.71 5.66
C LEU A 271 1.32 3.76 5.63
N ASP A 272 1.54 4.39 4.48
CA ASP A 272 2.54 5.45 4.30
C ASP A 272 2.24 6.67 5.17
N ARG A 273 0.95 7.05 5.28
CA ARG A 273 0.50 8.17 6.13
C ARG A 273 0.75 7.98 7.63
N THR A 274 0.87 6.74 8.10
CA THR A 274 1.06 6.45 9.54
C THR A 274 2.51 6.25 9.94
N SER A 275 3.42 6.06 8.98
CA SER A 275 4.76 5.55 9.27
C SER A 275 5.90 6.43 8.77
N GLY A 276 5.71 7.20 7.69
CA GLY A 276 6.82 7.81 6.94
C GLY A 276 7.79 6.78 6.34
N ARG A 277 7.53 5.48 6.50
CA ARG A 277 8.34 4.31 6.12
C ARG A 277 7.92 3.69 4.79
N GLY A 278 7.56 4.52 3.83
CA GLY A 278 7.16 4.03 2.51
C GLY A 278 8.33 3.97 1.54
N ASN A 279 8.21 3.10 0.55
CA ASN A 279 9.14 3.03 -0.57
C ASN A 279 8.62 3.90 -1.71
N VAL A 280 9.54 4.63 -2.36
CA VAL A 280 9.26 5.31 -3.64
C VAL A 280 10.22 4.76 -4.67
N THR A 281 9.68 4.10 -5.70
CA THR A 281 10.51 3.53 -6.77
C THR A 281 10.46 4.44 -7.99
N VAL A 282 11.62 4.94 -8.42
CA VAL A 282 11.73 5.88 -9.55
C VAL A 282 12.70 5.33 -10.58
N ALA A 283 12.29 5.23 -11.83
CA ALA A 283 13.21 5.02 -12.95
C ALA A 283 13.50 6.34 -13.64
N SER A 284 14.75 6.55 -14.06
CA SER A 284 15.17 7.80 -14.71
C SER A 284 16.19 7.54 -15.81
N VAL A 285 16.14 8.38 -16.85
CA VAL A 285 17.18 8.35 -17.90
C VAL A 285 18.55 8.73 -17.34
N HIS A 286 19.61 8.09 -17.84
CA HIS A 286 20.98 8.28 -17.34
C HIS A 286 21.39 9.75 -17.20
N THR A 287 21.04 10.59 -18.18
CA THR A 287 21.37 12.03 -18.13
C THR A 287 20.69 12.79 -16.99
N LEU A 288 19.51 12.39 -16.50
CA LEU A 288 18.88 13.02 -15.33
C LEU A 288 19.44 12.46 -14.01
N PHE A 289 19.92 11.22 -14.04
CA PHE A 289 20.48 10.53 -12.87
C PHE A 289 21.66 11.28 -12.24
N SER A 290 22.53 11.88 -13.06
CA SER A 290 23.77 12.49 -12.57
C SER A 290 23.67 13.97 -12.15
N PHE A 291 22.66 14.73 -12.61
CA PHE A 291 22.55 16.16 -12.24
C PHE A 291 21.24 16.55 -11.58
N PHE A 292 20.14 15.88 -11.91
CA PHE A 292 18.81 16.27 -11.50
C PHE A 292 18.36 15.52 -10.24
N LEU A 293 18.48 14.19 -10.29
CA LEU A 293 18.06 13.32 -9.19
C LEU A 293 18.75 13.60 -7.84
N PRO A 294 20.05 13.96 -7.76
CA PRO A 294 20.70 14.22 -6.48
C PRO A 294 20.02 15.35 -5.68
N ASP A 295 19.66 16.46 -6.34
CA ASP A 295 19.00 17.60 -5.66
C ASP A 295 17.59 17.23 -5.20
N VAL A 296 16.85 16.51 -6.05
CA VAL A 296 15.50 16.03 -5.73
C VAL A 296 15.53 15.04 -4.57
N LEU A 297 16.49 14.12 -4.57
CA LEU A 297 16.68 13.13 -3.52
C LEU A 297 17.08 13.77 -2.20
N SER A 298 18.00 14.74 -2.19
CA SER A 298 18.39 15.45 -0.96
C SER A 298 17.16 16.11 -0.32
N GLY A 299 16.43 16.92 -1.08
CA GLY A 299 15.24 17.60 -0.57
C GLY A 299 14.11 16.65 -0.19
N PHE A 300 14.00 15.49 -0.85
CA PHE A 300 13.03 14.45 -0.50
C PHE A 300 13.41 13.73 0.80
N CYS A 301 14.66 13.29 0.94
CA CYS A 301 15.16 12.58 2.12
C CYS A 301 15.16 13.46 3.37
N GLU A 302 15.44 14.76 3.23
CA GLU A 302 15.30 15.73 4.33
C GLU A 302 13.85 15.84 4.84
N LYS A 303 12.88 15.87 3.91
CA LYS A 303 11.45 15.93 4.25
C LYS A 303 10.88 14.60 4.73
N HIS A 304 11.46 13.49 4.27
CA HIS A 304 10.99 12.12 4.52
C HIS A 304 12.13 11.21 4.97
N PRO A 305 12.71 11.42 6.18
CA PRO A 305 13.91 10.70 6.63
C PRO A 305 13.70 9.21 6.89
N ALA A 306 12.44 8.76 6.97
CA ALA A 306 12.09 7.34 7.12
C ALA A 306 11.76 6.66 5.79
N ALA A 307 11.69 7.39 4.67
CA ALA A 307 11.36 6.84 3.36
C ALA A 307 12.59 6.13 2.75
N HIS A 308 12.33 5.11 1.95
CA HIS A 308 13.37 4.37 1.23
C HIS A 308 13.22 4.54 -0.29
N PRO A 309 13.93 5.51 -0.90
CA PRO A 309 13.90 5.68 -2.35
C PRO A 309 14.69 4.57 -3.07
N ASP A 310 14.05 3.88 -4.02
CA ASP A 310 14.71 2.94 -4.97
C ASP A 310 14.80 3.64 -6.33
N ILE A 311 16.02 4.00 -6.75
CA ILE A 311 16.26 4.82 -7.94
C ILE A 311 17.03 4.02 -8.99
N ARG A 312 16.48 3.93 -10.20
CA ARG A 312 17.02 3.08 -11.29
C ARG A 312 17.37 3.91 -12.53
N GLY A 313 18.64 3.98 -12.87
CA GLY A 313 19.11 4.59 -14.13
C GLY A 313 18.93 3.66 -15.32
N ARG A 314 18.18 4.06 -16.36
CA ARG A 314 17.85 3.21 -17.53
C ARG A 314 17.75 4.02 -18.84
N SER A 315 17.60 3.35 -19.98
CA SER A 315 17.24 3.98 -21.25
C SER A 315 15.79 4.52 -21.22
N SER A 316 15.42 5.47 -22.08
CA SER A 316 14.04 5.99 -22.12
C SER A 316 13.00 4.90 -22.38
N ALA A 317 13.30 3.98 -23.29
CA ALA A 317 12.43 2.85 -23.61
C ALA A 317 12.23 1.93 -22.40
N ASP A 318 13.30 1.64 -21.67
CA ASP A 318 13.24 0.83 -20.45
C ASP A 318 12.51 1.54 -19.31
N VAL A 319 12.68 2.86 -19.15
CA VAL A 319 11.91 3.63 -18.15
C VAL A 319 10.41 3.55 -18.44
N VAL A 320 10.02 3.73 -19.71
CA VAL A 320 8.62 3.58 -20.15
C VAL A 320 8.11 2.16 -19.87
N LYS A 321 8.88 1.13 -20.24
CA LYS A 321 8.54 -0.27 -19.99
C LYS A 321 8.38 -0.58 -18.50
N LEU A 322 9.29 -0.09 -17.66
CA LEU A 322 9.22 -0.28 -16.20
C LEU A 322 8.00 0.43 -15.59
N THR A 323 7.63 1.60 -16.13
CA THR A 323 6.45 2.35 -15.69
C THR A 323 5.17 1.62 -16.09
N LEU A 324 5.07 1.15 -17.33
CA LEU A 324 3.91 0.38 -17.82
C LEU A 324 3.73 -0.96 -17.08
N SER A 325 4.84 -1.64 -16.77
CA SER A 325 4.86 -2.91 -16.04
C SER A 325 4.72 -2.78 -14.52
N ARG A 326 4.47 -1.57 -13.99
CA ARG A 326 4.31 -1.30 -12.55
C ARG A 326 5.53 -1.67 -11.70
N MET A 327 6.70 -1.77 -12.33
CA MET A 327 7.97 -2.05 -11.65
C MET A 327 8.56 -0.80 -10.98
N VAL A 328 8.07 0.40 -11.34
CA VAL A 328 8.37 1.68 -10.71
C VAL A 328 7.10 2.51 -10.52
N ASP A 329 7.08 3.35 -9.49
CA ASP A 329 5.98 4.28 -9.21
C ASP A 329 6.03 5.52 -10.13
N LEU A 330 7.22 5.87 -10.60
CA LEU A 330 7.46 7.08 -11.39
C LEU A 330 8.58 6.86 -12.42
N GLY A 331 8.34 7.28 -13.66
CA GLY A 331 9.36 7.38 -14.70
C GLY A 331 9.76 8.83 -14.96
N LEU A 332 11.05 9.10 -15.08
CA LEU A 332 11.59 10.41 -15.47
C LEU A 332 12.29 10.27 -16.84
N VAL A 333 11.65 10.81 -17.86
CA VAL A 333 12.10 10.72 -19.26
C VAL A 333 12.05 12.10 -19.90
N TYR A 334 12.47 12.21 -21.15
CA TYR A 334 12.12 13.36 -21.98
C TYR A 334 11.05 12.95 -22.99
N ASP A 335 10.23 13.92 -23.36
CA ASP A 335 9.17 13.75 -24.34
C ASP A 335 9.77 13.35 -25.68
N SER A 336 9.66 12.05 -25.96
CA SER A 336 10.33 11.38 -27.08
C SER A 336 9.33 10.60 -27.93
N GLY A 337 8.04 10.90 -27.79
CA GLY A 337 6.98 10.27 -28.60
C GLY A 337 6.60 8.85 -28.15
N TYR A 338 7.18 8.32 -27.06
CA TYR A 338 6.75 7.05 -26.44
C TYR A 338 5.52 7.19 -25.53
N MET A 339 4.79 8.30 -25.63
CA MET A 339 3.58 8.52 -24.83
C MET A 339 2.45 7.66 -25.39
N THR A 340 2.13 6.57 -24.69
CA THR A 340 0.97 5.73 -24.97
C THR A 340 -0.28 6.29 -24.28
N GLU A 341 -1.47 5.93 -24.75
CA GLU A 341 -2.72 6.26 -24.04
C GLU A 341 -2.78 5.68 -22.62
N GLU A 342 -1.94 4.68 -22.32
CA GLU A 342 -1.81 4.07 -21.00
C GLU A 342 -0.96 4.88 -20.01
N LEU A 343 -0.32 5.96 -20.43
CA LEU A 343 0.49 6.82 -19.58
C LEU A 343 -0.17 8.19 -19.39
N GLU A 344 0.02 8.73 -18.19
CA GLU A 344 -0.14 10.14 -17.87
C GLU A 344 1.25 10.76 -17.69
N SER A 345 1.35 12.06 -17.96
CA SER A 345 2.60 12.78 -17.84
C SER A 345 2.41 14.18 -17.26
N ALA A 346 3.47 14.71 -16.65
CA ALA A 346 3.60 16.10 -16.29
C ALA A 346 4.95 16.64 -16.74
N THR A 347 4.93 17.79 -17.39
CA THR A 347 6.14 18.52 -17.74
C THR A 347 6.85 18.99 -16.49
N LEU A 348 8.15 18.68 -16.39
CA LEU A 348 9.02 19.14 -15.32
C LEU A 348 9.73 20.43 -15.73
N PHE A 349 10.47 20.38 -16.85
CA PHE A 349 11.19 21.52 -17.40
C PHE A 349 11.57 21.28 -18.85
N VAL A 350 12.03 22.35 -19.51
CA VAL A 350 12.55 22.33 -20.87
C VAL A 350 14.01 22.78 -20.79
N GLU A 351 14.90 22.12 -21.51
CA GLU A 351 16.31 22.51 -21.56
C GLU A 351 16.93 22.35 -22.94
N ASP A 352 17.97 23.15 -23.21
CA ASP A 352 18.78 23.04 -24.41
C ASP A 352 19.76 21.86 -24.31
N ILE A 353 20.09 21.26 -25.45
CA ILE A 353 21.24 20.39 -25.63
C ILE A 353 22.39 21.24 -26.17
N VAL A 354 23.56 21.10 -25.55
CA VAL A 354 24.75 21.91 -25.82
C VAL A 354 25.95 21.02 -26.14
N PRO A 355 26.87 21.47 -27.01
CA PRO A 355 28.18 20.84 -27.16
C PRO A 355 29.01 21.05 -25.90
N VAL A 356 29.67 19.98 -25.46
CA VAL A 356 30.56 19.90 -24.32
C VAL A 356 31.90 19.37 -24.81
N PHE A 357 32.98 20.08 -24.53
CA PHE A 357 34.30 19.76 -25.07
C PHE A 357 35.41 20.33 -24.17
N HIS A 358 36.61 19.77 -24.31
CA HIS A 358 37.79 20.28 -23.62
C HIS A 358 38.16 21.67 -24.18
N PRO A 359 38.65 22.63 -23.37
CA PRO A 359 39.07 23.96 -23.85
C PRO A 359 40.07 23.92 -25.02
N ASP A 360 41.08 23.06 -24.94
CA ASP A 360 42.09 22.83 -26.00
C ASP A 360 41.61 21.89 -27.14
N PHE A 361 40.32 21.60 -27.24
CA PHE A 361 39.81 20.80 -28.35
C PHE A 361 39.97 21.57 -29.66
N ALA A 362 40.44 20.90 -30.72
CA ALA A 362 40.80 21.56 -31.98
C ALA A 362 39.67 22.40 -32.60
N PHE A 363 38.41 22.01 -32.35
CA PHE A 363 37.22 22.69 -32.86
C PHE A 363 36.53 23.60 -31.82
N ALA A 364 37.11 23.79 -30.63
CA ALA A 364 36.49 24.54 -29.53
C ALA A 364 36.11 25.96 -29.96
N ARG A 365 37.05 26.71 -30.54
CA ARG A 365 36.80 28.09 -31.00
C ARG A 365 35.75 28.13 -32.12
N GLN A 366 35.81 27.22 -33.09
CA GLN A 366 34.79 27.12 -34.15
C GLN A 366 33.40 26.96 -33.55
N ILE A 367 33.21 26.00 -32.63
CA ILE A 367 31.91 25.73 -32.01
C ILE A 367 31.42 26.93 -31.18
N GLN A 368 32.32 27.63 -30.48
CA GLN A 368 31.96 28.81 -29.68
C GLN A 368 31.57 30.01 -30.55
N ASP A 369 32.30 30.24 -31.64
CA ASP A 369 32.12 31.42 -32.50
C ASP A 369 30.88 31.28 -33.40
N THR A 370 30.66 30.09 -33.97
CA THR A 370 29.52 29.86 -34.88
C THR A 370 28.25 29.43 -34.15
N GLY A 371 28.39 28.68 -33.05
CA GLY A 371 27.27 27.99 -32.43
C GLY A 371 26.65 26.92 -33.33
N GLU A 372 27.42 26.37 -34.27
CA GLU A 372 26.98 25.35 -35.22
C GLU A 372 27.87 24.11 -35.19
N LEU A 373 27.33 23.00 -35.67
CA LEU A 373 28.07 21.75 -35.87
C LEU A 373 28.01 21.34 -37.33
N ASP A 374 29.13 20.87 -37.86
CA ASP A 374 29.25 20.37 -39.23
C ASP A 374 29.97 19.00 -39.26
N ALA A 375 30.21 18.49 -40.46
CA ALA A 375 30.84 17.18 -40.66
C ALA A 375 32.34 17.15 -40.29
N SER A 376 32.97 18.29 -40.04
CA SER A 376 34.38 18.35 -39.62
C SER A 376 34.55 18.09 -38.12
N VAL A 377 33.56 18.46 -37.31
CA VAL A 377 33.63 18.35 -35.85
C VAL A 377 33.44 16.90 -35.39
N PRO A 378 34.45 16.25 -34.78
CA PRO A 378 34.29 14.90 -34.27
C PRO A 378 33.41 14.90 -33.02
N LEU A 379 32.41 14.03 -33.00
CA LEU A 379 31.41 13.91 -31.95
C LEU A 379 31.46 12.57 -31.23
N VAL A 380 31.42 12.62 -29.91
CA VAL A 380 31.19 11.45 -29.06
C VAL A 380 29.73 11.49 -28.63
N SER A 381 28.99 10.42 -28.88
CA SER A 381 27.53 10.44 -28.75
C SER A 381 27.00 9.15 -28.14
N PHE A 382 25.75 9.21 -27.68
CA PHE A 382 25.00 8.00 -27.38
C PHE A 382 24.86 7.08 -28.60
N GLN A 383 24.84 5.77 -28.35
CA GLN A 383 24.54 4.75 -29.36
C GLN A 383 23.20 5.00 -30.05
N SER A 384 23.08 4.53 -31.30
CA SER A 384 21.80 4.54 -32.02
C SER A 384 20.70 3.82 -31.22
N GLY A 385 19.47 4.34 -31.30
CA GLY A 385 18.32 3.86 -30.54
C GLY A 385 18.11 4.53 -29.17
N TYR A 386 19.11 5.24 -28.63
CA TYR A 386 18.90 6.10 -27.46
C TYR A 386 18.08 7.33 -27.87
N ALA A 387 17.09 7.71 -27.06
CA ALA A 387 16.18 8.77 -27.48
C ALA A 387 16.85 10.15 -27.59
N LEU A 388 17.97 10.42 -26.90
CA LEU A 388 18.76 11.64 -27.07
C LEU A 388 19.51 11.61 -28.41
N ARG A 389 20.03 10.43 -28.80
CA ARG A 389 20.63 10.22 -30.12
C ARG A 389 19.57 10.39 -31.22
N SER A 390 18.39 9.79 -31.07
CA SER A 390 17.29 9.97 -32.02
C SER A 390 16.80 11.43 -32.09
N LEU A 391 16.79 12.15 -30.97
CA LEU A 391 16.48 13.59 -30.95
C LEU A 391 17.54 14.37 -31.73
N MET A 392 18.82 14.11 -31.49
CA MET A 392 19.92 14.74 -32.24
C MET A 392 19.78 14.48 -33.74
N GLU A 393 19.70 13.21 -34.16
CA GLU A 393 19.54 12.82 -35.56
C GLU A 393 18.32 13.46 -36.22
N ARG A 394 17.20 13.57 -35.50
CA ARG A 394 15.99 14.24 -35.99
C ARG A 394 16.20 15.74 -36.20
N MET A 395 16.87 16.41 -35.27
CA MET A 395 17.08 17.86 -35.32
C MET A 395 18.20 18.25 -36.28
N THR A 396 19.15 17.33 -36.54
CA THR A 396 20.28 17.54 -37.44
C THR A 396 20.11 16.84 -38.79
N ARG A 397 18.90 16.46 -39.23
CA ARG A 397 18.69 15.71 -40.50
C ARG A 397 19.34 16.34 -41.74
N LYS A 398 19.50 17.66 -41.75
CA LYS A 398 20.12 18.42 -42.85
C LYS A 398 21.64 18.58 -42.71
N ILE A 399 22.21 18.09 -41.61
CA ILE A 399 23.61 18.24 -41.23
C ILE A 399 24.21 16.85 -41.03
N LYS A 400 25.28 16.55 -41.76
CA LYS A 400 26.01 15.31 -41.55
C LYS A 400 26.86 15.42 -40.28
N LEU A 401 26.49 14.71 -39.23
CA LEU A 401 27.26 14.64 -37.99
C LEU A 401 28.40 13.62 -38.12
N ASN A 402 29.60 13.99 -37.70
CA ASN A 402 30.77 13.10 -37.65
C ASN A 402 30.86 12.43 -36.27
N ILE A 403 30.12 11.34 -36.08
CA ILE A 403 30.16 10.56 -34.86
C ILE A 403 31.38 9.63 -34.89
N VAL A 404 32.36 9.89 -34.02
CA VAL A 404 33.61 9.13 -33.94
C VAL A 404 33.57 8.04 -32.86
N ALA A 405 32.63 8.12 -31.93
CA ALA A 405 32.41 7.11 -30.89
C ALA A 405 30.95 7.05 -30.45
N GLU A 406 30.45 5.82 -30.26
CA GLU A 406 29.10 5.52 -29.80
C GLU A 406 29.11 4.81 -28.45
N ILE A 407 28.49 5.41 -27.45
CA ILE A 407 28.68 5.03 -26.03
C ILE A 407 27.32 5.01 -25.32
N ASP A 408 27.10 4.12 -24.37
CA ASP A 408 25.85 4.04 -23.59
C ASP A 408 25.97 4.66 -22.18
N ASN A 409 27.18 5.05 -21.79
CA ASN A 409 27.51 5.58 -20.46
C ASN A 409 27.94 7.06 -20.52
N THR A 410 27.29 7.90 -19.70
CA THR A 410 27.57 9.35 -19.61
C THR A 410 28.99 9.69 -19.15
N GLU A 411 29.53 8.94 -18.18
CA GLU A 411 30.86 9.23 -17.63
C GLU A 411 31.96 8.90 -18.66
N LEU A 412 31.76 7.86 -19.46
CA LEU A 412 32.70 7.54 -20.54
C LEU A 412 32.63 8.57 -21.69
N ILE A 413 31.43 9.09 -22.00
CA ILE A 413 31.28 10.22 -22.93
C ILE A 413 32.08 11.45 -22.44
N LEU A 414 31.95 11.78 -21.15
CA LEU A 414 32.69 12.90 -20.54
C LEU A 414 34.20 12.66 -20.56
N ALA A 415 34.66 11.45 -20.25
CA ALA A 415 36.08 11.09 -20.31
C ALA A 415 36.67 11.26 -21.71
N MET A 416 35.95 10.80 -22.74
CA MET A 416 36.37 10.96 -24.13
C MET A 416 36.40 12.44 -24.57
N ALA A 417 35.46 13.25 -24.08
CA ALA A 417 35.48 14.69 -24.31
C ALA A 417 36.66 15.37 -23.60
N ALA A 418 37.00 14.94 -22.38
CA ALA A 418 38.15 15.42 -21.62
C ALA A 418 39.48 15.07 -22.30
N ASP A 419 39.56 13.88 -22.90
CA ASP A 419 40.70 13.42 -23.70
C ASP A 419 40.73 14.02 -25.12
N ARG A 420 39.87 15.01 -25.40
CA ARG A 420 39.85 15.78 -26.66
C ARG A 420 39.54 14.92 -27.89
N ARG A 421 38.91 13.76 -27.71
CA ARG A 421 38.56 12.83 -28.80
C ARG A 421 37.35 13.30 -29.61
N GLY A 422 36.52 14.15 -29.04
CA GLY A 422 35.40 14.79 -29.73
C GLY A 422 34.57 15.65 -28.78
N ALA A 423 33.66 16.45 -29.33
CA ALA A 423 32.65 17.15 -28.56
C ALA A 423 31.46 16.21 -28.26
N ALA A 424 30.84 16.36 -27.09
CA ALA A 424 29.65 15.61 -26.71
C ALA A 424 28.43 16.52 -26.73
N LEU A 425 27.32 16.05 -27.30
CA LEU A 425 26.04 16.76 -27.24
C LEU A 425 25.25 16.31 -26.01
N LEU A 426 25.23 17.17 -25.00
CA LEU A 426 24.69 16.84 -23.68
C LEU A 426 23.69 17.90 -23.21
N PRO A 427 22.76 17.55 -22.32
CA PRO A 427 21.82 18.52 -21.77
C PRO A 427 22.53 19.64 -21.01
N LYS A 428 22.06 20.87 -21.14
CA LYS A 428 22.69 22.05 -20.52
C LYS A 428 22.80 21.91 -18.99
N GLY A 429 21.78 21.40 -18.31
CA GLY A 429 21.85 21.19 -16.86
C GLY A 429 22.91 20.15 -16.46
N PHE A 430 23.08 19.11 -17.29
CA PHE A 430 24.13 18.12 -17.12
C PHE A 430 25.52 18.74 -17.35
N ALA A 431 25.70 19.50 -18.43
CA ALA A 431 26.95 20.17 -18.75
C ALA A 431 27.39 21.15 -17.65
N GLN A 432 26.46 22.00 -17.21
CA GLN A 432 26.71 23.00 -16.16
C GLN A 432 27.24 22.39 -14.88
N ARG A 433 26.69 21.24 -14.47
CA ARG A 433 27.09 20.58 -13.22
C ARG A 433 28.30 19.68 -13.40
N ARG A 434 28.22 18.70 -14.30
CA ARG A 434 29.21 17.62 -14.40
C ARG A 434 30.41 17.98 -15.27
N ALA A 435 30.21 18.69 -16.38
CA ALA A 435 31.32 19.01 -17.27
C ALA A 435 32.27 20.04 -16.62
N THR A 436 31.70 21.05 -15.95
CA THR A 436 32.46 22.08 -15.23
C THR A 436 33.32 21.49 -14.11
N GLU A 437 32.84 20.46 -13.40
CA GLU A 437 33.58 19.77 -12.32
C GLU A 437 34.89 19.12 -12.79
N ILE A 438 35.00 18.78 -14.08
CA ILE A 438 36.17 18.12 -14.67
C ILE A 438 36.90 19.00 -15.70
N GLY A 439 36.66 20.32 -15.68
CA GLY A 439 37.37 21.28 -16.51
C GLY A 439 36.96 21.32 -17.99
N LEU A 440 35.83 20.70 -18.34
CA LEU A 440 35.23 20.82 -19.67
C LEU A 440 34.42 22.13 -19.78
N ILE A 441 34.36 22.66 -20.99
CA ILE A 441 33.54 23.83 -21.32
C ILE A 441 32.36 23.44 -22.21
N TRP A 442 31.38 24.32 -22.28
CA TRP A 442 30.18 24.16 -23.10
C TRP A 442 29.76 25.50 -23.68
N SER A 443 29.08 25.47 -24.84
CA SER A 443 28.55 26.67 -25.50
C SER A 443 27.13 26.43 -26.02
N GLY A 444 26.38 27.49 -26.32
CA GLY A 444 25.06 27.36 -26.94
C GLY A 444 25.15 26.89 -28.40
N LEU A 445 24.10 26.22 -28.87
CA LEU A 445 23.88 26.00 -30.31
C LEU A 445 22.90 27.02 -30.86
N SER A 446 23.37 27.81 -31.82
CA SER A 446 22.56 28.71 -32.64
C SER A 446 21.77 27.93 -33.68
N TYR A 447 22.39 26.96 -34.35
CA TYR A 447 21.73 26.13 -35.35
C TYR A 447 22.32 24.71 -35.47
N PRO A 448 21.49 23.65 -35.48
CA PRO A 448 20.09 23.65 -35.11
C PRO A 448 20.00 23.77 -33.58
N ARG A 449 19.11 24.63 -33.08
CA ARG A 449 18.83 24.66 -31.64
C ARG A 449 18.10 23.36 -31.26
N ILE A 450 18.75 22.56 -30.42
CA ILE A 450 18.20 21.27 -29.96
C ILE A 450 17.65 21.48 -28.56
N ILE A 451 16.35 21.23 -28.39
CA ILE A 451 15.64 21.39 -27.12
C ILE A 451 14.99 20.06 -26.76
N ARG A 452 15.01 19.71 -25.48
CA ARG A 452 14.23 18.60 -24.93
C ARG A 452 13.28 19.07 -23.85
N THR A 453 12.09 18.46 -23.82
CA THR A 453 11.13 18.60 -22.72
C THR A 453 11.30 17.42 -21.78
N VAL A 454 11.66 17.66 -20.53
CA VAL A 454 11.73 16.62 -19.48
C VAL A 454 10.37 16.48 -18.82
N ILE A 455 9.90 15.25 -18.71
CA ILE A 455 8.58 14.89 -18.20
C ILE A 455 8.71 13.79 -17.15
N ALA A 456 7.81 13.85 -16.17
CA ALA A 456 7.49 12.72 -15.33
C ALA A 456 6.34 11.94 -15.96
N ILE A 457 6.42 10.61 -15.92
CA ILE A 457 5.39 9.70 -16.41
C ILE A 457 4.94 8.74 -15.30
N TRP A 458 3.66 8.39 -15.32
CA TRP A 458 3.07 7.34 -14.49
C TRP A 458 1.92 6.70 -15.28
N ARG A 459 1.44 5.55 -14.81
CA ARG A 459 0.35 4.84 -15.49
C ARG A 459 -0.98 5.57 -15.33
N ARG A 460 -1.75 5.68 -16.42
CA ARG A 460 -3.03 6.38 -16.46
C ARG A 460 -4.05 5.74 -15.53
N GLY A 461 -4.79 6.58 -14.80
CA GLY A 461 -5.82 6.13 -13.86
C GLY A 461 -5.29 5.50 -12.58
N GLU A 462 -3.97 5.37 -12.41
CA GLU A 462 -3.38 5.04 -11.12
C GLU A 462 -3.28 6.31 -10.30
N SER A 463 -3.87 6.29 -9.12
CA SER A 463 -3.64 7.35 -8.15
C SER A 463 -2.15 7.33 -7.75
N ARG A 464 -1.56 8.47 -7.39
CA ARG A 464 -0.13 8.59 -7.05
C ARG A 464 0.08 8.53 -5.54
N LYS A 465 1.02 7.71 -5.06
CA LYS A 465 1.23 7.57 -3.62
C LYS A 465 1.63 8.93 -3.04
N PRO A 466 1.26 9.27 -1.79
CA PRO A 466 1.67 10.52 -1.18
C PRO A 466 3.18 10.77 -1.23
N LEU A 467 4.00 9.72 -1.07
CA LEU A 467 5.45 9.82 -1.19
C LEU A 467 5.91 10.05 -2.64
N THR A 468 5.33 9.36 -3.62
CA THR A 468 5.59 9.61 -5.05
C THR A 468 5.22 11.04 -5.45
N GLN A 469 4.08 11.52 -4.95
CA GLN A 469 3.64 12.89 -5.19
C GLN A 469 4.55 13.90 -4.47
N SER A 470 4.98 13.62 -3.25
CA SER A 470 5.96 14.47 -2.56
C SER A 470 7.35 14.44 -3.20
N PHE A 471 7.76 13.33 -3.81
CA PHE A 471 8.99 13.22 -4.58
C PHE A 471 8.92 14.16 -5.79
N LEU A 472 7.83 14.10 -6.55
CA LEU A 472 7.54 15.02 -7.65
C LEU A 472 7.55 16.50 -7.22
N TYR A 473 6.99 16.83 -6.06
CA TYR A 473 7.00 18.22 -5.57
C TYR A 473 8.33 18.68 -4.96
N SER A 474 9.20 17.74 -4.54
CA SER A 474 10.53 18.09 -4.05
C SER A 474 11.37 18.74 -5.17
N TYR A 475 11.10 18.39 -6.42
CA TYR A 475 11.60 19.12 -7.58
C TYR A 475 11.15 20.58 -7.62
N CYS A 476 9.85 20.88 -7.44
CA CYS A 476 9.33 22.25 -7.51
C CYS A 476 9.94 23.20 -6.47
N GLY A 477 10.40 22.66 -5.33
CA GLY A 477 11.12 23.43 -4.31
C GLY A 477 12.58 23.73 -4.70
N SER A 478 13.26 22.77 -5.34
CA SER A 478 14.64 22.93 -5.80
C SER A 478 14.74 23.86 -7.02
N ALA A 479 13.77 23.80 -7.94
CA ALA A 479 13.71 24.66 -9.13
C ALA A 479 13.38 26.13 -8.86
N ARG A 480 13.02 26.51 -7.62
CA ARG A 480 12.81 27.91 -7.21
C ARG A 480 14.04 28.56 -6.57
N GLN A 481 15.09 27.78 -6.30
CA GLN A 481 16.34 28.28 -5.69
C GLN A 481 17.49 28.45 -6.69
N LYS A 482 17.27 28.13 -7.97
CA LYS A 482 18.17 28.37 -9.09
C LYS A 482 17.42 29.17 -10.14
#